data_AF-A0A7S2MNT4-F1
#
_entry.id   AF-A0A7S2MNT4-F1
#
_cell.length_a   1.000
_cell.length_b   1.000
_cell.length_c   1.000
_cell.angle_alpha   90.00
_cell.angle_beta   90.00
_cell.angle_gamma   90.00
#
_symmetry.space_group_name_H-M   'P 1'
#
loop_
_entity.id
_entity.type
_entity.pdbx_description
1 polymer ?
#
loop_
_entity_poly.entity_id
_entity_poly.type
_entity_poly.pdbx_seq_one_letter_code
_entity_poly.pdbx_strand_id
1 'polypeptide(L)'
;FLRTMLRTAAAVVSSATVGQYAYHARSDDVKYSSSSNVARHALAKTTTPKPYLQSEEPPKILATSIQSLKYNEPANTALLTHRLACFNRVKGTPRLPELDYVPTAKYCESSKEEILYTLIDKNQCIMVPGAYFGDEGKGKTVDAIARHPDVKVVARVNSGENAGHTVIGENGVKYAFHLCPSGLLTPGKINVIGPECVMDPVSFMKREIGQLIETGVPYKDRLFIGDVHLVCPHHKLQDLMGSWSAPNASTLQGMAPIHGSKAQRKGIRLDHLFNDRVNARKRLEADMVAYYGMLKVLNITEDQLYYKAKQNNKIQKHVIDFILAKDKAGYVLDLYDEHVVNNPEFPPRRDVSHLLRKTIESGEKVLLEGPQSYWLSNAAEKFWDSGTSANTGASGMLAASQLNVTNLNPLVVNIHKTPGTSRVGAGANPCAFVPQNYFSEVNAKKNDFDDMLISWRDVSSQYFNSVQPNGLVEPGLYTTTTGTYDLGVAMAAASCIHPSHQEFGVTSGRPRVVGFFDCVAQAELISAQGPYCSISAFDRGDDYDEYGVCVAYVYSHPEGRSMVSNGRTFESGCIIRAGDPLPTQAILENCQPIIKKVSGWRDTPIYAVLIG
;
A
#
# COMPACT_ATOMS: atom_id res chain seq x y z
N PHE A 1 -46.07 34.61 -2.32
CA PHE A 1 -44.67 34.32 -2.66
C PHE A 1 -43.92 33.61 -1.51
N LEU A 2 -43.80 34.18 -0.31
CA LEU A 2 -43.17 33.49 0.84
C LEU A 2 -43.94 32.23 1.34
N ARG A 3 -45.28 32.22 1.22
CA ARG A 3 -46.12 31.04 1.53
C ARG A 3 -46.02 29.89 0.51
N THR A 4 -45.49 30.15 -0.69
CA THR A 4 -45.25 29.12 -1.70
C THR A 4 -43.88 28.44 -1.48
N MET A 5 -42.88 29.18 -0.99
CA MET A 5 -41.59 28.58 -0.59
C MET A 5 -41.69 27.66 0.64
N LEU A 6 -42.54 27.99 1.62
CA LEU A 6 -42.68 27.20 2.85
C LEU A 6 -43.41 25.86 2.65
N ARG A 7 -44.24 25.72 1.60
CA ARG A 7 -44.89 24.43 1.26
C ARG A 7 -43.98 23.49 0.48
N THR A 8 -43.02 24.01 -0.28
CA THR A 8 -42.02 23.18 -0.97
C THR A 8 -40.93 22.68 -0.01
N ALA A 9 -40.58 23.46 1.02
CA ALA A 9 -39.64 23.01 2.06
C ALA A 9 -40.22 21.94 2.99
N ALA A 10 -41.53 21.94 3.25
CA ALA A 10 -42.19 20.93 4.08
C ALA A 10 -42.43 19.58 3.37
N ALA A 11 -42.41 19.55 2.03
CA ALA A 11 -42.52 18.31 1.26
C ALA A 11 -41.17 17.59 1.08
N VAL A 12 -40.04 18.31 1.15
CA VAL A 12 -38.69 17.76 0.94
C VAL A 12 -38.06 17.20 2.24
N VAL A 13 -38.60 17.56 3.41
CA VAL A 13 -38.08 17.10 4.72
C VAL A 13 -38.81 15.84 5.25
N SER A 14 -39.86 15.36 4.57
CA SER A 14 -40.59 14.14 4.99
C SER A 14 -40.17 12.84 4.29
N SER A 15 -39.20 12.87 3.37
CA SER A 15 -38.70 11.66 2.68
C SER A 15 -37.30 11.21 3.11
N ALA A 16 -36.76 11.79 4.19
CA ALA A 16 -35.45 11.44 4.73
C ALA A 16 -35.61 10.76 6.10
N THR A 17 -36.10 9.51 6.11
CA THR A 17 -35.84 8.59 7.22
C THR A 17 -36.07 7.13 6.78
N VAL A 18 -34.97 6.36 6.83
CA VAL A 18 -34.89 4.90 6.97
C VAL A 18 -35.66 4.05 5.94
N GLY A 19 -35.08 3.90 4.75
CA GLY A 19 -35.40 2.79 3.85
C GLY A 19 -34.42 1.64 4.08
N GLN A 20 -34.90 0.56 4.71
CA GLN A 20 -34.24 -0.74 4.70
C GLN A 20 -33.95 -1.15 3.25
N TYR A 21 -32.70 -1.39 2.91
CA TYR A 21 -32.33 -2.03 1.64
C TYR A 21 -32.72 -3.51 1.69
N ALA A 22 -33.99 -3.81 1.46
CA ALA A 22 -34.46 -5.14 1.13
C ALA A 22 -34.16 -5.41 -0.35
N TYR A 23 -33.26 -6.36 -0.61
CA TYR A 23 -33.06 -6.95 -1.94
C TYR A 23 -34.35 -7.68 -2.36
N HIS A 24 -35.17 -7.05 -3.21
CA HIS A 24 -36.16 -7.78 -4.00
C HIS A 24 -35.50 -8.28 -5.28
N ALA A 25 -35.15 -9.57 -5.30
CA ALA A 25 -34.95 -10.30 -6.53
C ALA A 25 -36.27 -10.30 -7.30
N ARG A 26 -36.34 -9.58 -8.42
CA ARG A 26 -37.36 -9.83 -9.44
C ARG A 26 -36.89 -11.02 -10.27
N SER A 27 -37.66 -12.09 -10.18
CA SER A 27 -37.66 -13.20 -11.10
C SER A 27 -38.18 -12.73 -12.46
N ASP A 28 -37.27 -12.38 -13.36
CA ASP A 28 -37.59 -12.38 -14.79
C ASP A 28 -37.08 -13.71 -15.36
N ASP A 29 -38.05 -14.56 -15.68
CA ASP A 29 -37.88 -15.83 -16.39
C ASP A 29 -37.26 -15.59 -17.77
N VAL A 30 -35.93 -15.67 -17.85
CA VAL A 30 -35.23 -15.88 -19.12
C VAL A 30 -34.94 -17.37 -19.24
N LYS A 31 -35.79 -18.07 -20.00
CA LYS A 31 -35.55 -19.43 -20.46
C LYS A 31 -34.26 -19.48 -21.29
N TYR A 32 -33.16 -19.93 -20.69
CA TYR A 32 -32.01 -20.38 -21.45
C TYR A 32 -32.27 -21.79 -21.98
N SER A 33 -32.33 -21.90 -23.31
CA SER A 33 -32.41 -23.15 -24.05
C SER A 33 -31.13 -23.96 -23.84
N SER A 34 -31.28 -25.15 -23.27
CA SER A 34 -30.26 -26.16 -23.15
C SER A 34 -29.98 -26.81 -24.52
N SER A 35 -28.89 -26.43 -25.20
CA SER A 35 -28.26 -27.30 -26.20
C SER A 35 -26.93 -26.74 -26.69
N SER A 36 -25.83 -27.22 -26.13
CA SER A 36 -24.65 -27.54 -26.93
C SER A 36 -23.76 -28.49 -26.15
N ASN A 37 -23.88 -29.77 -26.48
CA ASN A 37 -22.89 -30.80 -26.22
C ASN A 37 -21.54 -30.33 -26.77
N VAL A 38 -20.54 -30.14 -25.90
CA VAL A 38 -19.14 -30.18 -26.29
C VAL A 38 -18.45 -31.22 -25.42
N ALA A 39 -17.91 -32.22 -26.12
CA ALA A 39 -17.39 -33.46 -25.59
C ALA A 39 -16.27 -33.23 -24.57
N ARG A 40 -16.42 -33.87 -23.39
CA ARG A 40 -15.32 -34.09 -22.46
C ARG A 40 -14.33 -35.08 -23.09
N HIS A 41 -13.28 -34.58 -23.73
CA HIS A 41 -12.10 -35.40 -23.97
C HIS A 41 -11.22 -35.39 -22.74
N ALA A 42 -11.29 -36.49 -21.99
CA ALA A 42 -10.33 -36.84 -20.96
C ALA A 42 -8.97 -37.11 -21.61
N LEU A 43 -8.05 -36.15 -21.48
CA LEU A 43 -6.62 -36.38 -21.64
C LEU A 43 -6.01 -36.33 -20.24
N ALA A 44 -5.92 -37.51 -19.61
CA ALA A 44 -5.10 -37.72 -18.44
C ALA A 44 -3.62 -37.52 -18.83
N LYS A 45 -3.14 -36.29 -18.73
CA LYS A 45 -1.70 -36.03 -18.63
C LYS A 45 -1.40 -35.85 -17.15
N THR A 46 -0.71 -36.84 -16.59
CA THR A 46 -0.03 -36.76 -15.30
C THR A 46 0.92 -35.58 -15.31
N THR A 47 0.45 -34.42 -14.86
CA THR A 47 1.28 -33.28 -14.54
C THR A 47 1.87 -33.51 -13.17
N THR A 48 3.20 -33.56 -13.12
CA THR A 48 4.00 -33.67 -11.91
C THR A 48 3.54 -32.60 -10.91
N PRO A 49 3.30 -32.95 -9.63
CA PRO A 49 3.01 -31.94 -8.61
C PRO A 49 4.18 -30.95 -8.57
N LYS A 50 3.89 -29.69 -8.20
CA LYS A 50 4.92 -28.74 -7.73
C LYS A 50 5.87 -29.54 -6.83
N PRO A 51 7.20 -29.38 -6.94
CA PRO A 51 8.09 -30.03 -6.00
C PRO A 51 7.76 -29.47 -4.60
N TYR A 52 6.93 -30.20 -3.86
CA TYR A 52 6.96 -30.15 -2.41
C TYR A 52 8.36 -30.63 -2.07
N LEU A 53 9.22 -29.70 -1.69
CA LEU A 53 10.56 -29.99 -1.22
C LEU A 53 10.44 -31.03 -0.10
N GLN A 54 10.87 -32.24 -0.41
CA GLN A 54 11.20 -33.26 0.58
C GLN A 54 12.45 -32.77 1.32
N SER A 55 12.37 -32.77 2.65
CA SER A 55 13.45 -32.70 3.63
C SER A 55 14.72 -31.92 3.20
N GLU A 56 14.78 -30.64 3.57
CA GLU A 56 16.04 -29.90 3.54
C GLU A 56 16.89 -30.30 4.76
N GLU A 57 18.13 -30.73 4.52
CA GLU A 57 19.16 -30.81 5.57
C GLU A 57 19.36 -29.42 6.21
N PRO A 58 19.55 -29.34 7.53
CA PRO A 58 19.62 -28.05 8.21
C PRO A 58 20.84 -27.24 7.74
N PRO A 59 20.66 -25.95 7.40
CA PRO A 59 21.76 -25.08 6.98
C PRO A 59 22.76 -24.87 8.14
N LYS A 60 24.04 -24.74 7.78
CA LYS A 60 25.12 -24.44 8.73
C LYS A 60 24.94 -23.04 9.34
N ILE A 61 24.82 -23.05 10.67
CA ILE A 61 24.58 -21.91 11.56
C ILE A 61 25.72 -20.89 11.51
N LEU A 62 25.41 -19.62 11.25
CA LEU A 62 26.25 -18.47 11.58
C LEU A 62 25.55 -17.68 12.69
N ALA A 63 25.84 -18.08 13.93
CA ALA A 63 25.29 -17.50 15.15
C ALA A 63 25.69 -16.03 15.30
N THR A 64 24.75 -15.09 15.14
CA THR A 64 24.83 -13.79 15.85
C THR A 64 23.52 -13.02 16.10
N SER A 65 22.34 -13.31 15.53
CA SER A 65 21.17 -12.45 15.82
C SER A 65 19.77 -13.06 16.06
N ILE A 66 19.56 -14.38 16.00
CA ILE A 66 18.25 -14.96 16.39
C ILE A 66 17.87 -14.76 17.87
N GLN A 67 18.86 -14.51 18.73
CA GLN A 67 18.62 -14.32 20.17
C GLN A 67 17.56 -13.25 20.42
N SER A 68 17.59 -12.12 19.69
CA SER A 68 16.63 -11.01 19.85
C SER A 68 15.17 -11.36 19.57
N LEU A 69 14.91 -12.52 18.94
CA LEU A 69 13.55 -13.01 18.66
C LEU A 69 13.06 -14.00 19.71
N LYS A 70 13.95 -14.55 20.55
CA LYS A 70 13.57 -15.54 21.57
C LYS A 70 12.75 -14.91 22.68
N TYR A 71 11.81 -15.67 23.22
CA TYR A 71 10.87 -15.18 24.24
C TYR A 71 11.56 -14.63 25.49
N ASN A 72 12.71 -15.20 25.86
CA ASN A 72 13.47 -14.85 27.05
C ASN A 72 14.18 -13.50 26.96
N GLU A 73 14.22 -12.87 25.78
CA GLU A 73 14.72 -11.52 25.64
C GLU A 73 13.71 -10.49 26.16
N PRO A 74 14.19 -9.37 26.77
CA PRO A 74 13.31 -8.38 27.40
C PRO A 74 12.20 -7.85 26.50
N ALA A 75 12.49 -7.59 25.22
CA ALA A 75 11.49 -7.08 24.27
C ALA A 75 10.36 -8.09 23.98
N ASN A 76 10.69 -9.37 23.78
CA ASN A 76 9.69 -10.43 23.53
C ASN A 76 8.88 -10.73 24.80
N THR A 77 9.54 -10.80 25.96
CA THR A 77 8.86 -10.99 27.25
C THR A 77 7.88 -9.84 27.51
N ALA A 78 8.28 -8.59 27.23
CA ALA A 78 7.42 -7.43 27.36
C ALA A 78 6.21 -7.49 26.41
N LEU A 79 6.43 -7.87 25.14
CA LEU A 79 5.35 -8.04 24.17
C LEU A 79 4.32 -9.07 24.63
N LEU A 80 4.76 -10.27 25.03
CA LEU A 80 3.86 -11.32 25.50
C LEU A 80 3.10 -10.89 26.77
N THR A 81 3.80 -10.28 27.72
CA THR A 81 3.20 -9.76 28.97
C THR A 81 2.10 -8.74 28.65
N HIS A 82 2.40 -7.80 27.74
CA HIS A 82 1.43 -6.80 27.28
C HIS A 82 0.20 -7.46 26.65
N ARG A 83 0.39 -8.40 25.72
CA ARG A 83 -0.70 -9.09 25.03
C ARG A 83 -1.55 -9.93 25.98
N LEU A 84 -0.94 -10.66 26.92
CA LEU A 84 -1.65 -11.41 27.96
C LEU A 84 -2.45 -10.49 28.88
N ALA A 85 -1.92 -9.33 29.23
CA ALA A 85 -2.62 -8.34 30.03
C ALA A 85 -3.86 -7.81 29.28
N CYS A 86 -3.75 -7.56 27.98
CA CYS A 86 -4.91 -7.18 27.16
C CYS A 86 -5.92 -8.33 27.06
N PHE A 87 -5.49 -9.52 26.64
CA PHE A 87 -6.36 -10.69 26.49
C PHE A 87 -7.13 -11.00 27.78
N ASN A 88 -6.46 -11.02 28.94
CA ASN A 88 -7.13 -11.34 30.20
C ASN A 88 -8.25 -10.36 30.59
N ARG A 89 -8.18 -9.11 30.13
CA ARG A 89 -9.24 -8.11 30.36
C ARG A 89 -10.46 -8.33 29.49
N VAL A 90 -10.27 -8.85 28.27
CA VAL A 90 -11.34 -8.98 27.27
C VAL A 90 -11.69 -10.44 26.93
N LYS A 91 -11.05 -11.44 27.54
CA LYS A 91 -11.36 -12.86 27.27
C LYS A 91 -12.82 -13.24 27.51
N GLY A 92 -13.52 -12.49 28.38
CA GLY A 92 -14.95 -12.63 28.63
C GLY A 92 -15.87 -11.92 27.63
N THR A 93 -15.34 -11.30 26.57
CA THR A 93 -16.15 -10.66 25.53
C THR A 93 -17.12 -11.67 24.91
N PRO A 94 -18.43 -11.33 24.80
CA PRO A 94 -19.41 -12.22 24.20
C PRO A 94 -19.06 -12.59 22.76
N ARG A 95 -19.39 -13.83 22.35
CA ARG A 95 -19.31 -14.23 20.95
C ARG A 95 -20.22 -13.34 20.11
N LEU A 96 -19.67 -12.82 19.01
CA LEU A 96 -20.37 -11.96 18.07
C LEU A 96 -21.15 -12.78 17.02
N PRO A 97 -22.37 -12.38 16.63
CA PRO A 97 -23.14 -13.05 15.56
C PRO A 97 -22.39 -13.14 14.22
N GLU A 98 -21.51 -12.19 13.93
CA GLU A 98 -20.69 -12.13 12.72
C GLU A 98 -19.75 -13.34 12.57
N LEU A 99 -19.39 -13.99 13.69
CA LEU A 99 -18.59 -15.22 13.70
C LEU A 99 -19.38 -16.44 13.20
N ASP A 100 -20.72 -16.39 13.30
CA ASP A 100 -21.64 -17.45 12.87
C ASP A 100 -22.24 -17.17 11.47
N TYR A 101 -22.02 -15.98 10.91
CA TYR A 101 -22.50 -15.63 9.59
C TYR A 101 -22.01 -16.64 8.53
N VAL A 102 -22.86 -17.10 7.63
CA VAL A 102 -22.44 -17.92 6.47
C VAL A 102 -22.79 -17.14 5.21
N PRO A 103 -21.81 -16.75 4.39
CA PRO A 103 -22.10 -16.00 3.17
C PRO A 103 -22.94 -16.84 2.20
N THR A 104 -23.96 -16.23 1.61
CA THR A 104 -24.88 -16.86 0.65
C THR A 104 -24.52 -16.57 -0.81
N ALA A 105 -23.43 -15.84 -1.05
CA ALA A 105 -23.00 -15.44 -2.37
C ALA A 105 -22.64 -16.64 -3.25
N LYS A 106 -23.07 -16.62 -4.51
CA LYS A 106 -22.64 -17.55 -5.55
C LYS A 106 -21.49 -16.93 -6.32
N TYR A 107 -20.45 -17.71 -6.55
CA TYR A 107 -19.30 -17.31 -7.35
C TYR A 107 -19.26 -18.19 -8.61
N CYS A 108 -18.80 -17.61 -9.71
CA CYS A 108 -18.48 -18.34 -10.92
C CYS A 108 -17.17 -17.80 -11.46
N GLU A 109 -16.42 -18.66 -12.15
CA GLU A 109 -15.32 -18.21 -12.98
C GLU A 109 -15.88 -17.52 -14.22
N SER A 110 -15.28 -16.41 -14.60
CA SER A 110 -15.69 -15.62 -15.77
C SER A 110 -14.47 -14.93 -16.34
N SER A 111 -14.51 -14.64 -17.64
CA SER A 111 -13.36 -14.02 -18.30
C SER A 111 -13.23 -12.55 -17.91
N LYS A 112 -12.03 -11.99 -18.11
CA LYS A 112 -11.82 -10.55 -17.90
C LYS A 112 -12.66 -9.70 -18.86
N GLU A 113 -12.96 -10.20 -20.06
CA GLU A 113 -13.79 -9.52 -21.05
C GLU A 113 -15.24 -9.40 -20.55
N GLU A 114 -15.78 -10.48 -19.97
CA GLU A 114 -17.15 -10.50 -19.47
C GLU A 114 -17.36 -9.57 -18.26
N ILE A 115 -16.39 -9.54 -17.33
CA ILE A 115 -16.51 -8.77 -16.08
C ILE A 115 -15.76 -7.44 -16.13
N LEU A 116 -14.44 -7.49 -16.26
CA LEU A 116 -13.58 -6.31 -16.12
C LEU A 116 -13.79 -5.35 -17.29
N TYR A 117 -13.86 -5.84 -18.54
CA TYR A 117 -14.01 -4.95 -19.71
C TYR A 117 -15.40 -4.33 -19.73
N THR A 118 -16.45 -5.07 -19.40
CA THR A 118 -17.80 -4.52 -19.21
C THR A 118 -17.85 -3.38 -18.18
N LEU A 119 -17.07 -3.46 -17.10
CA LEU A 119 -16.95 -2.37 -16.12
C LEU A 119 -16.17 -1.17 -16.70
N ILE A 120 -15.10 -1.42 -17.44
CA ILE A 120 -14.29 -0.39 -18.09
C ILE A 120 -15.11 0.34 -19.17
N ASP A 121 -15.87 -0.38 -19.99
CA ASP A 121 -16.67 0.16 -21.09
C ASP A 121 -17.67 1.22 -20.64
N LYS A 122 -18.26 1.04 -19.46
CA LYS A 122 -19.24 1.96 -18.88
C LYS A 122 -18.61 3.24 -18.31
N ASN A 123 -17.29 3.27 -18.14
CA ASN A 123 -16.59 4.29 -17.36
C ASN A 123 -15.50 4.99 -18.18
N GLN A 124 -15.33 6.30 -17.97
CA GLN A 124 -14.37 7.12 -18.73
C GLN A 124 -13.00 7.20 -18.04
N CYS A 125 -13.00 7.15 -16.72
CA CYS A 125 -11.80 7.22 -15.89
C CYS A 125 -11.81 6.03 -14.94
N ILE A 126 -10.73 5.27 -14.94
CA ILE A 126 -10.54 4.11 -14.07
C ILE A 126 -9.42 4.46 -13.10
N MET A 127 -9.67 4.30 -11.80
CA MET A 127 -8.74 4.63 -10.74
C MET A 127 -8.39 3.37 -9.96
N VAL A 128 -7.10 3.16 -9.73
CA VAL A 128 -6.59 1.97 -9.02
C VAL A 128 -5.81 2.39 -7.77
N PRO A 129 -6.49 2.77 -6.67
CA PRO A 129 -5.85 2.99 -5.37
C PRO A 129 -5.59 1.66 -4.63
N GLY A 130 -4.61 1.64 -3.74
CA GLY A 130 -4.47 0.54 -2.79
C GLY A 130 -5.50 0.66 -1.66
N ALA A 131 -6.04 -0.47 -1.20
CA ALA A 131 -7.09 -0.50 -0.20
C ALA A 131 -6.57 -0.35 1.24
N TYR A 132 -5.31 -0.76 1.51
CA TYR A 132 -4.82 -0.89 2.87
C TYR A 132 -3.59 -0.02 3.17
N PHE A 133 -2.47 -0.61 3.60
CA PHE A 133 -1.22 0.08 3.94
C PHE A 133 -0.06 -0.20 2.97
N GLY A 134 -0.37 -0.43 1.69
CA GLY A 134 0.61 -0.64 0.64
C GLY A 134 0.94 -2.10 0.39
N ASP A 135 1.69 -2.33 -0.68
CA ASP A 135 2.11 -3.67 -1.15
C ASP A 135 0.99 -4.61 -1.61
N GLU A 136 -0.17 -4.08 -2.00
CA GLU A 136 -1.31 -4.92 -2.39
C GLU A 136 -1.21 -5.46 -3.82
N GLY A 137 -0.09 -5.25 -4.53
CA GLY A 137 0.09 -5.76 -5.89
C GLY A 137 -0.68 -5.01 -6.99
N LYS A 138 -0.87 -3.68 -6.81
CA LYS A 138 -1.59 -2.79 -7.75
C LYS A 138 -1.22 -3.00 -9.22
N GLY A 139 0.08 -3.14 -9.51
CA GLY A 139 0.61 -3.23 -10.88
C GLY A 139 -0.05 -4.32 -11.74
N LYS A 140 -0.44 -5.47 -11.17
CA LYS A 140 -1.14 -6.53 -11.93
C LYS A 140 -2.53 -6.08 -12.41
N THR A 141 -3.28 -5.40 -11.55
CA THR A 141 -4.61 -4.89 -11.91
C THR A 141 -4.49 -3.71 -12.89
N VAL A 142 -3.48 -2.86 -12.70
CA VAL A 142 -3.21 -1.75 -13.63
C VAL A 142 -2.85 -2.28 -15.02
N ASP A 143 -1.98 -3.30 -15.15
CA ASP A 143 -1.67 -3.93 -16.44
C ASP A 143 -2.92 -4.55 -17.10
N ALA A 144 -3.74 -5.27 -16.32
CA ALA A 144 -4.97 -5.87 -16.84
C ALA A 144 -5.95 -4.83 -17.41
N ILE A 145 -6.11 -3.69 -16.72
CA ILE A 145 -6.95 -2.57 -17.18
C ILE A 145 -6.29 -1.86 -18.37
N ALA A 146 -4.98 -1.62 -18.32
CA ALA A 146 -4.24 -0.94 -19.40
C ALA A 146 -4.35 -1.69 -20.73
N ARG A 147 -4.47 -3.02 -20.71
CA ARG A 147 -4.65 -3.85 -21.92
C ARG A 147 -6.00 -3.67 -22.62
N HIS A 148 -6.99 -3.04 -21.97
CA HIS A 148 -8.26 -2.72 -22.63
C HIS A 148 -8.01 -1.81 -23.86
N PRO A 149 -8.63 -2.07 -25.03
CA PRO A 149 -8.39 -1.29 -26.25
C PRO A 149 -8.61 0.22 -26.07
N ASP A 150 -9.73 0.60 -25.44
CA ASP A 150 -10.11 2.01 -25.26
C ASP A 150 -9.32 2.75 -24.17
N VAL A 151 -8.56 2.05 -23.32
CA VAL A 151 -7.69 2.70 -22.34
C VAL A 151 -6.48 3.25 -23.08
N LYS A 152 -6.41 4.57 -23.24
CA LYS A 152 -5.38 5.22 -24.05
C LYS A 152 -4.24 5.79 -23.23
N VAL A 153 -4.57 6.43 -22.11
CA VAL A 153 -3.61 7.12 -21.24
C VAL A 153 -3.56 6.46 -19.88
N VAL A 154 -2.36 6.10 -19.42
CA VAL A 154 -2.07 5.62 -18.06
C VAL A 154 -1.29 6.71 -17.33
N ALA A 155 -1.81 7.17 -16.20
CA ALA A 155 -1.33 8.36 -15.53
C ALA A 155 -1.01 8.09 -14.06
N ARG A 156 0.20 8.46 -13.63
CA ARG A 156 0.50 8.68 -12.21
C ARG A 156 0.31 10.15 -11.92
N VAL A 157 -0.66 10.50 -11.09
CA VAL A 157 -1.13 11.90 -11.00
C VAL A 157 -0.60 12.66 -9.80
N ASN A 158 -0.21 12.00 -8.71
CA ASN A 158 0.32 12.66 -7.51
C ASN A 158 1.34 11.79 -6.74
N SER A 159 1.84 12.33 -5.62
CA SER A 159 2.91 11.74 -4.80
C SER A 159 4.24 11.59 -5.57
N GLY A 160 5.18 10.79 -5.08
CA GLY A 160 6.52 10.68 -5.67
C GLY A 160 7.08 9.27 -5.67
N GLU A 161 8.39 9.18 -5.59
CA GLU A 161 9.18 7.94 -5.74
C GLU A 161 9.24 7.07 -4.47
N ASN A 162 8.44 7.35 -3.45
CA ASN A 162 8.44 6.62 -2.18
C ASN A 162 7.81 5.23 -2.25
N ALA A 163 7.03 4.95 -3.29
CA ALA A 163 6.41 3.68 -3.54
C ALA A 163 6.72 3.24 -4.96
N GLY A 164 7.26 2.02 -5.09
CA GLY A 164 7.56 1.41 -6.38
C GLY A 164 6.69 0.19 -6.66
N HIS A 165 6.60 -0.16 -7.93
CA HIS A 165 5.98 -1.38 -8.41
C HIS A 165 6.96 -2.11 -9.33
N THR A 166 6.85 -3.43 -9.33
CA THR A 166 7.61 -4.28 -10.24
C THR A 166 6.70 -4.70 -11.39
N VAL A 167 7.17 -4.55 -12.62
CA VAL A 167 6.53 -5.09 -13.82
C VAL A 167 7.50 -6.05 -14.51
N ILE A 168 6.97 -7.11 -15.10
CA ILE A 168 7.75 -8.04 -15.93
C ILE A 168 7.40 -7.73 -17.38
N GLY A 169 8.40 -7.35 -18.18
CA GLY A 169 8.24 -7.12 -19.61
C GLY A 169 7.97 -8.42 -20.38
N GLU A 170 7.51 -8.32 -21.62
CA GLU A 170 7.25 -9.48 -22.47
C GLU A 170 8.52 -10.32 -22.74
N ASN A 171 9.69 -9.70 -22.65
CA ASN A 171 11.01 -10.34 -22.71
C ASN A 171 11.40 -11.07 -21.40
N GLY A 172 10.54 -11.11 -20.39
CA GLY A 172 10.82 -11.67 -19.06
C GLY A 172 11.71 -10.79 -18.17
N VAL A 173 12.13 -9.61 -18.64
CA VAL A 173 12.96 -8.68 -17.86
C VAL A 173 12.12 -7.99 -16.79
N LYS A 174 12.68 -7.89 -15.59
CA LYS A 174 12.05 -7.23 -14.44
C LYS A 174 12.40 -5.74 -14.44
N TYR A 175 11.37 -4.89 -14.41
CA TYR A 175 11.50 -3.44 -14.28
C TYR A 175 10.97 -2.99 -12.92
N ALA A 176 11.73 -2.13 -12.25
CA ALA A 176 11.31 -1.51 -10.99
C ALA A 176 11.05 -0.02 -11.18
N PHE A 177 9.78 0.35 -11.35
CA PHE A 177 9.35 1.73 -11.51
C PHE A 177 8.88 2.32 -10.18
N HIS A 178 9.13 3.61 -9.99
CA HIS A 178 8.74 4.37 -8.81
C HIS A 178 7.88 5.57 -9.19
N LEU A 179 8.10 6.16 -10.37
CA LEU A 179 7.32 7.27 -10.89
C LEU A 179 6.74 6.98 -12.27
N CYS A 180 7.45 6.22 -13.12
CA CYS A 180 6.90 5.74 -14.38
C CYS A 180 5.63 4.93 -14.13
N PRO A 181 4.53 5.17 -14.86
CA PRO A 181 3.36 4.32 -14.78
C PRO A 181 3.68 2.90 -15.29
N SER A 182 3.05 1.89 -14.69
CA SER A 182 3.26 0.47 -15.04
C SER A 182 2.86 0.14 -16.48
N GLY A 183 1.91 0.91 -17.04
CA GLY A 183 1.47 0.80 -18.43
C GLY A 183 2.53 1.16 -19.47
N LEU A 184 3.74 1.58 -19.06
CA LEU A 184 4.84 1.91 -19.98
C LEU A 184 5.31 0.69 -20.77
N LEU A 185 5.16 -0.50 -20.20
CA LEU A 185 5.46 -1.76 -20.87
C LEU A 185 4.28 -2.30 -21.67
N THR A 186 3.10 -1.69 -21.59
CA THR A 186 1.92 -2.08 -22.37
C THR A 186 1.95 -1.39 -23.74
N PRO A 187 1.91 -2.14 -24.86
CA PRO A 187 1.94 -1.56 -26.20
C PRO A 187 0.80 -0.57 -26.48
N GLY A 188 1.10 0.50 -27.23
CA GLY A 188 0.11 1.48 -27.70
C GLY A 188 -0.42 2.47 -26.66
N LYS A 189 0.04 2.39 -25.41
CA LYS A 189 -0.39 3.27 -24.31
C LYS A 189 0.49 4.50 -24.18
N ILE A 190 -0.14 5.64 -23.94
CA ILE A 190 0.52 6.87 -23.54
C ILE A 190 0.61 6.88 -22.01
N ASN A 191 1.79 7.17 -21.49
CA ASN A 191 2.12 7.15 -20.07
C ASN A 191 2.50 8.55 -19.64
N VAL A 192 1.92 9.01 -18.53
CA VAL A 192 2.12 10.38 -18.07
C VAL A 192 2.40 10.45 -16.58
N ILE A 193 3.31 11.36 -16.23
CA ILE A 193 3.58 11.77 -14.85
C ILE A 193 2.95 13.15 -14.65
N GLY A 194 1.92 13.22 -13.82
CA GLY A 194 1.08 14.39 -13.62
C GLY A 194 1.75 15.51 -12.82
N PRO A 195 1.27 16.76 -12.96
CA PRO A 195 1.93 17.95 -12.40
C PRO A 195 1.88 18.03 -10.87
N GLU A 196 1.03 17.24 -10.22
CA GLU A 196 0.96 17.15 -8.76
C GLU A 196 1.95 16.15 -8.17
N CYS A 197 2.67 15.39 -9.01
CA CYS A 197 3.78 14.55 -8.61
C CYS A 197 5.00 15.37 -8.14
N VAL A 198 5.85 14.70 -7.37
CA VAL A 198 7.16 15.19 -6.93
C VAL A 198 8.25 14.24 -7.42
N MET A 199 9.34 14.76 -7.98
CA MET A 199 10.37 13.98 -8.69
C MET A 199 11.78 14.39 -8.26
N ASP A 200 12.66 13.44 -7.95
CA ASP A 200 14.11 13.68 -7.99
C ASP A 200 14.61 13.31 -9.40
N PRO A 201 14.89 14.30 -10.27
CA PRO A 201 15.21 14.01 -11.67
C PRO A 201 16.48 13.17 -11.84
N VAL A 202 17.43 13.26 -10.91
CA VAL A 202 18.67 12.46 -10.97
C VAL A 202 18.36 11.00 -10.66
N SER A 203 17.59 10.76 -9.60
CA SER A 203 17.16 9.42 -9.22
C SER A 203 16.25 8.81 -10.28
N PHE A 204 15.34 9.59 -10.86
CA PHE A 204 14.45 9.17 -11.94
C PHE A 204 15.23 8.74 -13.19
N MET A 205 16.14 9.59 -13.68
CA MET A 205 16.96 9.27 -14.86
C MET A 205 17.84 8.05 -14.64
N LYS A 206 18.52 7.97 -13.48
CA LYS A 206 19.41 6.86 -13.17
C LYS A 206 18.66 5.56 -12.94
N ARG A 207 17.58 5.58 -12.16
CA ARG A 207 16.90 4.35 -11.74
C ARG A 207 15.90 3.88 -12.76
N GLU A 208 15.06 4.75 -13.31
CA GLU A 208 13.94 4.30 -14.13
C GLU A 208 14.25 4.38 -15.62
N ILE A 209 14.70 5.55 -16.10
CA ILE A 209 15.01 5.72 -17.52
C ILE A 209 16.24 4.91 -17.94
N GLY A 210 17.27 4.81 -17.08
CA GLY A 210 18.44 3.96 -17.30
C GLY A 210 18.08 2.51 -17.64
N GLN A 211 17.14 1.90 -16.89
CA GLN A 211 16.66 0.54 -17.17
C GLN A 211 16.01 0.43 -18.56
N LEU A 212 15.27 1.46 -19.00
CA LEU A 212 14.62 1.47 -20.32
C LEU A 212 15.65 1.60 -21.44
N ILE A 213 16.67 2.44 -21.27
CA ILE A 213 17.75 2.63 -22.24
C ILE A 213 18.56 1.33 -22.38
N GLU A 214 18.98 0.74 -21.25
CA GLU A 214 19.78 -0.50 -21.22
C GLU A 214 19.07 -1.66 -21.90
N THR A 215 17.73 -1.71 -21.80
CA THR A 215 16.90 -2.78 -22.38
C THR A 215 16.28 -2.43 -23.72
N GLY A 216 16.53 -1.23 -24.25
CA GLY A 216 16.03 -0.78 -25.56
C GLY A 216 14.51 -0.55 -25.62
N VAL A 217 13.84 -0.29 -24.50
CA VAL A 217 12.40 0.01 -24.48
C VAL A 217 12.16 1.42 -25.02
N PRO A 218 11.42 1.61 -26.13
CA PRO A 218 11.16 2.94 -26.67
C PRO A 218 10.16 3.69 -25.77
N TYR A 219 10.57 4.83 -25.20
CA TYR A 219 9.73 5.60 -24.28
C TYR A 219 9.49 7.05 -24.72
N LYS A 220 10.33 7.62 -25.60
CA LYS A 220 10.31 9.07 -25.90
C LYS A 220 9.02 9.56 -26.57
N ASP A 221 8.27 8.71 -27.24
CA ASP A 221 6.99 9.02 -27.88
C ASP A 221 5.77 8.62 -27.02
N ARG A 222 6.01 7.95 -25.88
CA ARG A 222 4.96 7.36 -25.04
C ARG A 222 5.01 7.82 -23.60
N LEU A 223 6.13 8.31 -23.08
CA LEU A 223 6.27 8.80 -21.71
C LEU A 223 6.39 10.32 -21.71
N PHE A 224 5.45 11.00 -21.05
CA PHE A 224 5.46 12.46 -20.94
C PHE A 224 5.42 12.91 -19.48
N ILE A 225 6.10 14.02 -19.20
CA ILE A 225 6.21 14.58 -17.86
C ILE A 225 5.49 15.94 -17.80
N GLY A 226 4.57 16.11 -16.85
CA GLY A 226 3.95 17.39 -16.54
C GLY A 226 4.88 18.32 -15.76
N ASP A 227 4.42 19.53 -15.44
CA ASP A 227 5.19 20.47 -14.62
C ASP A 227 5.25 20.02 -13.13
N VAL A 228 6.04 18.99 -12.85
CA VAL A 228 6.19 18.40 -11.51
C VAL A 228 7.01 19.30 -10.58
N HIS A 229 6.82 19.15 -9.27
CA HIS A 229 7.74 19.74 -8.30
C HIS A 229 9.02 18.90 -8.19
N LEU A 230 10.17 19.56 -8.01
CA LEU A 230 11.46 18.87 -7.96
C LEU A 230 11.95 18.65 -6.53
N VAL A 231 12.19 17.39 -6.20
CA VAL A 231 12.82 16.95 -4.96
C VAL A 231 14.32 17.25 -5.05
N CYS A 232 14.69 18.36 -4.46
CA CYS A 232 16.09 18.80 -4.33
C CYS A 232 16.87 18.07 -3.21
N PRO A 233 18.21 18.02 -3.27
CA PRO A 233 19.06 17.43 -2.24
C PRO A 233 18.74 17.86 -0.81
N HIS A 234 18.46 19.16 -0.59
CA HIS A 234 18.14 19.68 0.74
C HIS A 234 16.86 19.08 1.33
N HIS A 235 15.89 18.66 0.51
CA HIS A 235 14.69 17.96 0.98
C HIS A 235 15.03 16.58 1.54
N LYS A 236 15.92 15.84 0.88
CA LYS A 236 16.36 14.51 1.35
C LYS A 236 17.19 14.62 2.63
N LEU A 237 17.99 15.68 2.76
CA LEU A 237 18.72 15.96 3.99
C LEU A 237 17.80 16.39 5.14
N GLN A 238 16.78 17.20 4.88
CA GLN A 238 15.75 17.52 5.88
C GLN A 238 15.02 16.26 6.36
N ASP A 239 14.71 15.33 5.45
CA ASP A 239 14.09 14.05 5.76
C ASP A 239 15.02 13.17 6.65
N LEU A 240 16.33 13.14 6.34
CA LEU A 240 17.34 12.49 7.17
C LEU A 240 17.47 13.13 8.56
N MET A 241 17.47 14.47 8.64
CA MET A 241 17.49 15.23 9.89
C MET A 241 16.23 15.00 10.73
N GLY A 242 15.06 14.91 10.11
CA GLY A 242 13.80 14.62 10.80
C GLY A 242 13.72 13.18 11.33
N SER A 243 14.35 12.24 10.63
CA SER A 243 14.40 10.82 11.02
C SER A 243 15.62 10.47 11.89
N TRP A 244 16.32 11.47 12.44
CA TRP A 244 17.63 11.30 13.06
C TRP A 244 17.61 10.41 14.30
N SER A 245 16.54 10.51 15.10
CA SER A 245 16.26 9.76 16.33
C SER A 245 15.33 8.57 16.13
N ALA A 246 14.67 8.48 14.97
CA ALA A 246 13.80 7.37 14.59
C ALA A 246 14.28 6.78 13.25
N PRO A 247 15.44 6.08 13.23
CA PRO A 247 15.90 5.40 12.03
C PRO A 247 14.78 4.51 11.50
N ASN A 248 14.54 4.54 10.19
CA ASN A 248 13.52 3.74 9.50
C ASN A 248 12.09 4.30 9.46
N ALA A 249 11.82 5.44 10.09
CA ALA A 249 10.51 6.11 9.99
C ALA A 249 10.21 6.67 8.58
N SER A 250 11.23 6.94 7.77
CA SER A 250 11.09 7.50 6.42
C SER A 250 11.84 6.69 5.34
N THR A 251 11.38 6.85 4.10
CA THR A 251 12.05 6.34 2.89
C THR A 251 13.30 7.15 2.51
N LEU A 252 13.51 8.31 3.17
CA LEU A 252 14.62 9.25 2.90
C LEU A 252 14.63 9.76 1.45
N GLN A 253 13.45 9.79 0.82
CA GLN A 253 13.27 10.33 -0.52
C GLN A 253 12.85 11.81 -0.51
N GLY A 254 12.73 12.46 0.66
CA GLY A 254 12.42 13.89 0.75
C GLY A 254 10.94 14.23 0.56
N MET A 255 10.03 13.25 0.64
CA MET A 255 8.60 13.42 0.33
C MET A 255 7.88 14.43 1.22
N ALA A 256 8.02 14.34 2.55
CA ALA A 256 7.39 15.29 3.46
C ALA A 256 7.96 16.71 3.30
N PRO A 257 9.29 16.90 3.27
CA PRO A 257 9.89 18.20 2.97
C PRO A 257 9.40 18.84 1.66
N ILE A 258 9.41 18.11 0.53
CA ILE A 258 8.96 18.69 -0.75
C ILE A 258 7.47 19.04 -0.75
N HIS A 259 6.62 18.22 -0.13
CA HIS A 259 5.19 18.55 0.00
C HIS A 259 4.98 19.77 0.91
N GLY A 260 5.82 19.93 1.93
CA GLY A 260 5.89 21.15 2.75
C GLY A 260 6.26 22.38 1.91
N SER A 261 7.31 22.29 1.10
CA SER A 261 7.73 23.36 0.19
C SER A 261 6.68 23.70 -0.86
N LYS A 262 5.97 22.69 -1.37
CA LYS A 262 4.81 22.85 -2.27
C LYS A 262 3.67 23.61 -1.58
N ALA A 263 3.28 23.19 -0.37
CA ALA A 263 2.23 23.86 0.41
C ALA A 263 2.61 25.31 0.77
N GLN A 264 3.90 25.56 1.04
CA GLN A 264 4.44 26.90 1.28
C GLN A 264 4.64 27.73 -0.01
N ARG A 265 4.45 27.13 -1.20
CA ARG A 265 4.65 27.75 -2.52
C ARG A 265 6.10 28.19 -2.79
N LYS A 266 7.07 27.48 -2.21
CA LYS A 266 8.51 27.76 -2.33
C LYS A 266 9.25 26.80 -3.25
N GLY A 267 8.79 25.54 -3.33
CA GLY A 267 9.45 24.51 -4.12
C GLY A 267 9.57 24.90 -5.60
N ILE A 268 10.68 24.51 -6.22
CA ILE A 268 10.84 24.66 -7.67
C ILE A 268 10.08 23.58 -8.43
N ARG A 269 9.69 23.92 -9.66
CA ARG A 269 9.01 23.02 -10.60
C ARG A 269 9.83 22.86 -11.88
N LEU A 270 9.54 21.81 -12.63
CA LEU A 270 10.26 21.44 -13.84
C LEU A 270 10.38 22.59 -14.84
N ASP A 271 9.31 23.35 -15.08
CA ASP A 271 9.30 24.44 -16.06
C ASP A 271 10.19 25.63 -15.65
N HIS A 272 10.48 25.80 -14.35
CA HIS A 272 11.40 26.85 -13.90
C HIS A 272 12.81 26.63 -14.46
N LEU A 273 13.22 25.37 -14.71
CA LEU A 273 14.55 25.06 -15.24
C LEU A 273 14.75 25.53 -16.68
N PHE A 274 13.68 25.58 -17.47
CA PHE A 274 13.74 25.86 -18.92
C PHE A 274 13.50 27.33 -19.27
N ASN A 275 12.83 28.08 -18.40
CA ASN A 275 12.36 29.43 -18.72
C ASN A 275 13.24 30.54 -18.13
N ASP A 276 13.66 30.41 -16.88
CA ASP A 276 14.39 31.46 -16.17
C ASP A 276 15.26 30.85 -15.05
N ARG A 277 16.53 30.59 -15.39
CA ARG A 277 17.53 30.08 -14.44
C ARG A 277 17.73 30.99 -13.24
N VAL A 278 17.65 32.31 -13.42
CA VAL A 278 17.86 33.29 -12.34
C VAL A 278 16.71 33.20 -11.33
N ASN A 279 15.47 33.08 -11.80
CA ASN A 279 14.31 32.87 -10.93
C ASN A 279 14.33 31.48 -10.28
N ALA A 280 14.69 30.42 -11.02
CA ALA A 280 14.89 29.08 -10.46
C ALA A 280 15.88 29.11 -9.28
N ARG A 281 17.00 29.84 -9.43
CA ARG A 281 17.98 30.06 -8.36
C ARG A 281 17.36 30.75 -7.14
N LYS A 282 16.68 31.87 -7.34
CA LYS A 282 16.04 32.63 -6.23
C LYS A 282 15.05 31.77 -5.45
N ARG A 283 14.27 30.94 -6.15
CA ARG A 283 13.32 30.00 -5.52
C ARG A 283 14.03 28.92 -4.71
N LEU A 284 15.08 28.31 -5.27
CA LEU A 284 15.92 27.35 -4.54
C LEU A 284 16.50 27.95 -3.26
N GLU A 285 17.09 29.15 -3.34
CA GLU A 285 17.66 29.84 -2.18
C GLU A 285 16.59 30.13 -1.11
N ALA A 286 15.40 30.58 -1.53
CA ALA A 286 14.28 30.82 -0.61
C ALA A 286 13.75 29.54 0.06
N ASP A 287 13.77 28.42 -0.65
CA ASP A 287 13.36 27.11 -0.14
C ASP A 287 14.41 26.52 0.84
N MET A 288 15.70 26.71 0.54
CA MET A 288 16.82 26.28 1.38
C MET A 288 16.87 26.97 2.76
N VAL A 289 16.14 28.08 2.97
CA VAL A 289 15.99 28.69 4.30
C VAL A 289 15.50 27.67 5.34
N ALA A 290 14.60 26.76 4.96
CA ALA A 290 14.12 25.70 5.85
C ALA A 290 15.23 24.70 6.22
N TYR A 291 16.12 24.38 5.28
CA TYR A 291 17.27 23.51 5.50
C TYR A 291 18.23 24.11 6.53
N TYR A 292 18.65 25.36 6.34
CA TYR A 292 19.53 26.05 7.29
C TYR A 292 18.86 26.28 8.65
N GLY A 293 17.56 26.58 8.65
CA GLY A 293 16.77 26.69 9.88
C GLY A 293 16.79 25.39 10.69
N MET A 294 16.63 24.25 10.03
CA MET A 294 16.64 22.93 10.68
C MET A 294 18.00 22.59 11.29
N LEU A 295 19.10 22.85 10.57
CA LEU A 295 20.46 22.71 11.11
C LEU A 295 20.64 23.49 12.41
N LYS A 296 20.18 24.76 12.42
CA LYS A 296 20.26 25.64 13.59
C LYS A 296 19.41 25.15 14.76
N VAL A 297 18.16 24.73 14.50
CA VAL A 297 17.24 24.23 15.54
C VAL A 297 17.75 22.95 16.18
N LEU A 298 18.31 22.04 15.38
CA LEU A 298 18.88 20.78 15.86
C LEU A 298 20.29 20.93 16.45
N ASN A 299 20.89 22.13 16.33
CA ASN A 299 22.26 22.42 16.74
C ASN A 299 23.27 21.43 16.13
N ILE A 300 23.15 21.17 14.83
CA ILE A 300 24.05 20.30 14.07
C ILE A 300 24.77 21.08 12.96
N THR A 301 26.02 20.72 12.70
CA THR A 301 26.82 21.30 11.61
C THR A 301 26.66 20.50 10.32
N GLU A 302 27.00 21.12 9.18
CA GLU A 302 27.03 20.41 7.89
C GLU A 302 28.06 19.26 7.88
N ASP A 303 29.17 19.38 8.62
CA ASP A 303 30.14 18.30 8.77
C ASP A 303 29.52 17.08 9.46
N GLN A 304 28.79 17.29 10.57
CA GLN A 304 28.08 16.21 11.26
C GLN A 304 27.01 15.57 10.36
N LEU A 305 26.27 16.39 9.61
CA LEU A 305 25.29 15.91 8.63
C LEU A 305 25.96 15.10 7.52
N TYR A 306 27.11 15.53 7.00
CA TYR A 306 27.90 14.82 6.00
C TYR A 306 28.31 13.43 6.48
N TYR A 307 28.88 13.32 7.69
CA TYR A 307 29.27 12.02 8.24
C TYR A 307 28.09 11.07 8.36
N LYS A 308 26.93 11.56 8.82
CA LYS A 308 25.73 10.72 8.94
C LYS A 308 25.13 10.35 7.58
N ALA A 309 25.09 11.28 6.64
CA ALA A 309 24.64 11.03 5.28
C ALA A 309 25.51 9.96 4.59
N LYS A 310 26.84 10.04 4.74
CA LYS A 310 27.81 9.10 4.16
C LYS A 310 27.68 7.68 4.74
N GLN A 311 27.28 7.55 6.00
CA GLN A 311 27.04 6.24 6.64
C GLN A 311 25.69 5.62 6.23
N ASN A 312 24.82 6.36 5.55
CA ASN A 312 23.49 5.90 5.19
C ASN A 312 23.41 5.55 3.70
N ASN A 313 23.30 4.26 3.39
CA ASN A 313 23.24 3.74 2.02
C ASN A 313 22.03 4.20 1.20
N LYS A 314 21.01 4.82 1.82
CA LYS A 314 19.84 5.37 1.11
C LYS A 314 20.07 6.78 0.58
N ILE A 315 21.10 7.48 1.06
CA ILE A 315 21.41 8.84 0.62
C ILE A 315 22.28 8.75 -0.63
N GLN A 316 21.81 9.35 -1.71
CA GLN A 316 22.48 9.29 -3.00
C GLN A 316 23.73 10.18 -3.03
N LYS A 317 24.69 9.85 -3.89
CA LYS A 317 25.96 10.59 -4.02
C LYS A 317 25.73 12.09 -4.27
N HIS A 318 24.81 12.46 -5.16
CA HIS A 318 24.52 13.87 -5.46
C HIS A 318 23.97 14.65 -4.26
N VAL A 319 23.35 13.95 -3.31
CA VAL A 319 22.87 14.55 -2.06
C VAL A 319 24.02 14.77 -1.08
N ILE A 320 25.01 13.88 -1.06
CA ILE A 320 26.23 14.03 -0.25
C ILE A 320 27.10 15.17 -0.81
N ASP A 321 27.28 15.22 -2.13
CA ASP A 321 28.06 16.26 -2.81
C ASP A 321 27.46 17.65 -2.60
N PHE A 322 26.12 17.75 -2.53
CA PHE A 322 25.43 18.99 -2.17
C PHE A 322 25.88 19.57 -0.82
N ILE A 323 26.13 18.73 0.19
CA ILE A 323 26.58 19.22 1.51
C ILE A 323 27.93 19.95 1.37
N LEU A 324 28.82 19.39 0.54
CA LEU A 324 30.17 19.90 0.29
C LEU A 324 30.21 21.11 -0.65
N ALA A 325 29.12 21.38 -1.38
CA ALA A 325 29.05 22.48 -2.31
C ALA A 325 29.13 23.84 -1.58
N LYS A 326 30.04 24.70 -2.05
CA LYS A 326 30.14 26.10 -1.60
C LYS A 326 28.95 26.92 -2.10
N ASP A 327 28.63 26.78 -3.38
CA ASP A 327 27.40 27.32 -3.96
C ASP A 327 26.37 26.19 -4.12
N LYS A 328 25.54 26.03 -3.10
CA LYS A 328 24.52 24.98 -3.04
C LYS A 328 23.42 25.14 -4.09
N ALA A 329 22.98 26.37 -4.36
CA ALA A 329 21.96 26.61 -5.37
C ALA A 329 22.51 26.41 -6.79
N GLY A 330 23.74 26.87 -7.04
CA GLY A 330 24.45 26.61 -8.30
C GLY A 330 24.62 25.12 -8.56
N TYR A 331 25.11 24.38 -7.56
CA TYR A 331 25.24 22.92 -7.63
C TYR A 331 23.95 22.21 -8.07
N VAL A 332 22.81 22.57 -7.47
CA VAL A 332 21.51 21.96 -7.83
C VAL A 332 21.10 22.30 -9.26
N LEU A 333 21.31 23.54 -9.69
CA LEU A 333 20.96 23.95 -11.05
C LEU A 333 21.86 23.30 -12.11
N ASP A 334 23.16 23.19 -11.85
CA ASP A 334 24.09 22.54 -12.77
C ASP A 334 23.78 21.04 -12.89
N LEU A 335 23.44 20.40 -11.76
CA LEU A 335 22.99 19.00 -11.73
C LEU A 335 21.71 18.80 -12.56
N TYR A 336 20.78 19.74 -12.50
CA TYR A 336 19.52 19.66 -13.27
C TYR A 336 19.70 20.06 -14.73
N ASP A 337 20.67 20.90 -15.06
CA ASP A 337 21.04 21.10 -16.45
C ASP A 337 21.55 19.82 -17.09
N GLU A 338 22.46 19.12 -16.40
CA GLU A 338 23.04 17.87 -16.87
C GLU A 338 21.97 16.78 -17.05
N HIS A 339 21.10 16.58 -16.07
CA HIS A 339 20.17 15.46 -16.07
C HIS A 339 18.82 15.73 -16.74
N VAL A 340 18.45 17.01 -16.92
CA VAL A 340 17.13 17.41 -17.42
C VAL A 340 17.23 18.32 -18.64
N VAL A 341 17.81 19.52 -18.49
CA VAL A 341 17.70 20.57 -19.53
C VAL A 341 18.49 20.19 -20.79
N ASN A 342 19.72 19.71 -20.61
CA ASN A 342 20.64 19.37 -21.68
C ASN A 342 20.69 17.85 -21.97
N ASN A 343 19.82 17.07 -21.32
CA ASN A 343 19.80 15.62 -21.47
C ASN A 343 18.80 15.19 -22.55
N PRO A 344 19.24 14.72 -23.74
CA PRO A 344 18.33 14.28 -24.80
C PRO A 344 17.57 12.99 -24.44
N GLU A 345 17.96 12.30 -23.38
CA GLU A 345 17.26 11.13 -22.84
C GLU A 345 16.18 11.48 -21.82
N PHE A 346 16.10 12.73 -21.36
CA PHE A 346 15.02 13.12 -20.47
C PHE A 346 13.67 13.04 -21.23
N PRO A 347 12.63 12.39 -20.69
CA PRO A 347 11.36 12.26 -21.40
C PRO A 347 10.73 13.62 -21.72
N PRO A 348 10.02 13.74 -22.86
CA PRO A 348 9.44 15.03 -23.25
C PRO A 348 8.42 15.56 -22.25
N ARG A 349 8.40 16.89 -22.11
CA ARG A 349 7.42 17.60 -21.29
C ARG A 349 6.09 17.75 -22.03
N ARG A 350 4.96 17.71 -21.31
CA ARG A 350 3.61 17.92 -21.89
C ARG A 350 2.62 18.46 -20.85
N ASP A 351 1.62 19.22 -21.30
CA ASP A 351 0.45 19.53 -20.47
C ASP A 351 -0.40 18.26 -20.26
N VAL A 352 -0.12 17.57 -19.14
CA VAL A 352 -0.76 16.31 -18.78
C VAL A 352 -2.25 16.51 -18.47
N SER A 353 -2.62 17.57 -17.75
CA SER A 353 -4.03 17.85 -17.42
C SER A 353 -4.87 18.11 -18.67
N HIS A 354 -4.31 18.79 -19.67
CA HIS A 354 -4.96 18.94 -20.96
C HIS A 354 -5.08 17.62 -21.72
N LEU A 355 -4.01 16.81 -21.77
CA LEU A 355 -4.03 15.51 -22.42
C LEU A 355 -5.09 14.57 -21.81
N LEU A 356 -5.19 14.51 -20.49
CA LEU A 356 -6.20 13.69 -19.81
C LEU A 356 -7.62 14.11 -20.20
N ARG A 357 -7.91 15.42 -20.21
CA ARG A 357 -9.22 15.95 -20.64
C ARG A 357 -9.50 15.62 -22.11
N LYS A 358 -8.53 15.84 -23.00
CA LYS A 358 -8.66 15.55 -24.43
C LYS A 358 -8.93 14.08 -24.72
N THR A 359 -8.31 13.18 -23.94
CA THR A 359 -8.54 11.74 -24.06
C THR A 359 -9.98 11.38 -23.71
N ILE A 360 -10.55 11.99 -22.66
CA ILE A 360 -11.96 11.75 -22.31
C ILE A 360 -12.90 12.38 -23.34
N GLU A 361 -12.58 13.57 -23.86
CA GLU A 361 -13.34 14.25 -24.90
C GLU A 361 -13.37 13.47 -26.23
N SER A 362 -12.32 12.70 -26.55
CA SER A 362 -12.30 11.83 -27.74
C SER A 362 -13.11 10.55 -27.59
N GLY A 363 -13.64 10.27 -26.40
CA GLY A 363 -14.32 9.02 -26.05
C GLY A 363 -13.37 7.91 -25.60
N GLU A 364 -12.06 8.14 -25.62
CA GLU A 364 -11.07 7.22 -25.06
C GLU A 364 -11.06 7.29 -23.52
N LYS A 365 -10.46 6.27 -22.90
CA LYS A 365 -10.46 6.10 -21.44
C LYS A 365 -9.10 6.42 -20.85
N VAL A 366 -9.13 6.95 -19.62
CA VAL A 366 -7.93 7.22 -18.83
C VAL A 366 -7.85 6.26 -17.65
N LEU A 367 -6.64 5.77 -17.36
CA LEU A 367 -6.33 4.94 -16.20
C LEU A 367 -5.44 5.74 -15.26
N LEU A 368 -5.92 6.05 -14.07
CA LEU A 368 -5.15 6.68 -13.00
C LEU A 368 -4.56 5.59 -12.10
N GLU A 369 -3.23 5.50 -12.09
CA GLU A 369 -2.47 4.59 -11.23
C GLU A 369 -2.25 5.25 -9.86
N GLY A 370 -2.75 4.62 -8.80
CA GLY A 370 -2.59 5.12 -7.44
C GLY A 370 -1.15 4.97 -6.93
N PRO A 371 -0.53 6.04 -6.39
CA PRO A 371 0.86 5.98 -5.94
C PRO A 371 1.03 5.13 -4.67
N GLN A 372 -0.01 5.02 -3.85
CA GLN A 372 0.01 4.23 -2.62
C GLN A 372 -1.40 3.72 -2.31
N SER A 373 -1.83 3.79 -1.06
CA SER A 373 -3.04 3.15 -0.55
C SER A 373 -3.80 4.09 0.35
N TYR A 374 -5.09 3.85 0.52
CA TYR A 374 -6.01 4.75 1.23
C TYR A 374 -5.58 5.05 2.66
N TRP A 375 -5.23 4.04 3.46
CA TRP A 375 -4.86 4.24 4.85
C TRP A 375 -3.48 4.83 5.07
N LEU A 376 -2.68 4.97 4.01
CA LEU A 376 -1.45 5.76 4.03
C LEU A 376 -1.67 7.20 3.57
N SER A 377 -2.89 7.63 3.26
CA SER A 377 -3.15 8.99 2.83
C SER A 377 -3.04 9.99 3.97
N ASN A 378 -2.47 11.18 3.72
CA ASN A 378 -2.58 12.30 4.67
C ASN A 378 -4.03 12.81 4.86
N ALA A 379 -4.96 12.44 3.97
CA ALA A 379 -6.37 12.75 4.08
C ALA A 379 -7.16 11.66 4.84
N ALA A 380 -6.53 10.52 5.13
CA ALA A 380 -7.10 9.50 6.01
C ALA A 380 -6.84 9.89 7.47
N GLU A 381 -7.78 10.66 8.04
CA GLU A 381 -7.72 11.22 9.40
C GLU A 381 -7.32 10.17 10.47
N LYS A 382 -7.66 8.89 10.29
CA LYS A 382 -7.45 7.87 11.31
C LYS A 382 -5.97 7.45 11.48
N PHE A 383 -5.14 7.60 10.44
CA PHE A 383 -3.73 7.15 10.40
C PHE A 383 -2.78 8.20 9.81
N TRP A 384 -3.16 9.47 9.84
CA TRP A 384 -2.44 10.54 9.14
C TRP A 384 -0.99 10.75 9.61
N ASP A 385 -0.70 10.50 10.89
CA ASP A 385 0.59 10.69 11.55
C ASP A 385 1.64 9.65 11.12
N SER A 386 1.17 8.53 10.57
CA SER A 386 1.96 7.39 10.14
C SER A 386 1.73 7.05 8.66
N GLY A 387 1.08 7.97 7.93
CA GLY A 387 0.87 7.95 6.49
C GLY A 387 1.94 8.70 5.71
N THR A 388 1.71 8.86 4.40
CA THR A 388 2.50 9.71 3.53
C THR A 388 1.94 11.13 3.48
N SER A 389 2.74 12.09 2.99
CA SER A 389 2.39 13.51 2.89
C SER A 389 1.54 13.87 1.66
N ALA A 390 0.87 12.88 1.04
CA ALA A 390 0.04 13.04 -0.15
C ALA A 390 -1.33 12.38 0.02
N ASN A 391 -2.32 12.87 -0.73
CA ASN A 391 -3.63 12.24 -0.78
C ASN A 391 -3.60 11.08 -1.79
N THR A 392 -3.44 9.86 -1.29
CA THR A 392 -3.21 8.64 -2.08
C THR A 392 -4.50 7.90 -2.41
N GLY A 393 -5.64 8.41 -1.95
CA GLY A 393 -6.95 7.86 -2.26
C GLY A 393 -7.50 8.29 -3.63
N ALA A 394 -8.59 7.66 -4.05
CA ALA A 394 -9.29 7.97 -5.31
C ALA A 394 -9.67 9.45 -5.43
N SER A 395 -10.12 10.09 -4.34
CA SER A 395 -10.42 11.52 -4.33
C SER A 395 -9.18 12.40 -4.59
N GLY A 396 -8.04 12.03 -4.01
CA GLY A 396 -6.76 12.70 -4.25
C GLY A 396 -6.27 12.52 -5.68
N MET A 397 -6.45 11.32 -6.25
CA MET A 397 -6.12 11.04 -7.64
C MET A 397 -6.99 11.87 -8.60
N LEU A 398 -8.30 11.91 -8.37
CA LEU A 398 -9.23 12.68 -9.18
C LEU A 398 -8.92 14.18 -9.12
N ALA A 399 -8.70 14.73 -7.92
CA ALA A 399 -8.31 16.14 -7.75
C ALA A 399 -6.98 16.46 -8.47
N ALA A 400 -5.99 15.58 -8.34
CA ALA A 400 -4.69 15.77 -8.99
C ALA A 400 -4.73 15.66 -10.52
N SER A 401 -5.68 14.88 -11.06
CA SER A 401 -5.88 14.73 -12.50
C SER A 401 -6.50 15.97 -13.17
N GLN A 402 -7.10 16.88 -12.39
CA GLN A 402 -7.84 18.05 -12.87
C GLN A 402 -8.97 17.71 -13.88
N LEU A 403 -9.55 16.53 -13.76
CA LEU A 403 -10.72 16.12 -14.52
C LEU A 403 -12.00 16.72 -13.92
N ASN A 404 -12.93 17.14 -14.77
CA ASN A 404 -14.21 17.66 -14.31
C ASN A 404 -15.12 16.51 -13.83
N VAL A 405 -15.33 16.44 -12.53
CA VAL A 405 -16.10 15.37 -11.89
C VAL A 405 -17.58 15.37 -12.28
N THR A 406 -18.16 16.52 -12.67
CA THR A 406 -19.60 16.62 -12.96
C THR A 406 -20.00 15.85 -14.21
N ASN A 407 -19.06 15.66 -15.14
CA ASN A 407 -19.30 15.04 -16.44
C ASN A 407 -18.48 13.74 -16.59
N LEU A 408 -18.02 13.19 -15.47
CA LEU A 408 -17.18 12.01 -15.43
C LEU A 408 -17.95 10.84 -14.81
N ASN A 409 -17.87 9.67 -15.42
CA ASN A 409 -18.23 8.42 -14.77
C ASN A 409 -16.97 7.66 -14.30
N PRO A 410 -16.48 7.88 -13.06
CA PRO A 410 -15.29 7.21 -12.55
C PRO A 410 -15.58 5.78 -12.08
N LEU A 411 -14.68 4.85 -12.38
CA LEU A 411 -14.61 3.53 -11.76
C LEU A 411 -13.43 3.51 -10.78
N VAL A 412 -13.68 3.17 -9.52
CA VAL A 412 -12.61 2.95 -8.53
C VAL A 412 -12.49 1.45 -8.29
N VAL A 413 -11.32 0.87 -8.53
CA VAL A 413 -11.01 -0.53 -8.22
C VAL A 413 -9.95 -0.56 -7.11
N ASN A 414 -10.40 -0.75 -5.88
CA ASN A 414 -9.52 -0.82 -4.72
C ASN A 414 -8.70 -2.11 -4.72
N ILE A 415 -7.41 -2.05 -4.43
CA ILE A 415 -6.56 -3.25 -4.43
C ILE A 415 -6.27 -3.71 -3.00
N HIS A 416 -6.74 -4.91 -2.66
CA HIS A 416 -6.39 -5.60 -1.42
C HIS A 416 -5.55 -6.85 -1.74
N LYS A 417 -5.05 -7.51 -0.70
CA LYS A 417 -4.19 -8.70 -0.78
C LYS A 417 -4.62 -9.78 0.22
N THR A 418 -4.36 -11.04 -0.13
CA THR A 418 -4.52 -12.26 0.69
C THR A 418 -3.12 -12.82 1.03
N PRO A 419 -2.90 -13.50 2.18
CA PRO A 419 -3.80 -13.87 3.27
C PRO A 419 -4.09 -12.73 4.26
N GLY A 420 -3.80 -11.49 3.91
CA GLY A 420 -4.34 -10.35 4.63
C GLY A 420 -3.38 -9.19 4.63
N THR A 421 -3.61 -8.33 5.60
CA THR A 421 -3.06 -7.00 5.62
C THR A 421 -1.55 -6.98 5.81
N SER A 422 -0.85 -6.22 4.96
CA SER A 422 0.56 -5.85 5.17
C SER A 422 0.64 -4.34 5.31
N ARG A 423 1.49 -3.85 6.21
CA ARG A 423 1.78 -2.42 6.33
C ARG A 423 3.25 -2.14 6.07
N VAL A 424 3.49 -1.07 5.31
CA VAL A 424 4.83 -0.52 5.09
C VAL A 424 5.06 0.61 6.10
N GLY A 425 5.90 0.36 7.10
CA GLY A 425 6.25 1.33 8.15
C GLY A 425 5.52 1.08 9.48
N ALA A 426 5.79 1.93 10.47
CA ALA A 426 5.19 1.83 11.79
C ALA A 426 3.74 2.36 11.81
N GLY A 427 3.01 2.05 12.88
CA GLY A 427 1.67 2.54 13.19
C GLY A 427 0.66 1.41 13.45
N ALA A 428 -0.55 1.76 13.90
CA ALA A 428 -1.57 0.77 14.26
C ALA A 428 -1.96 -0.14 13.08
N ASN A 429 -2.06 -1.43 13.37
CA ASN A 429 -2.73 -2.40 12.52
C ASN A 429 -3.29 -3.50 13.44
N PRO A 430 -4.55 -3.39 13.90
CA PRO A 430 -5.14 -4.35 14.84
C PRO A 430 -5.12 -5.80 14.33
N CYS A 431 -5.10 -6.00 13.02
CA CYS A 431 -5.11 -7.32 12.40
C CYS A 431 -3.73 -7.96 12.25
N ALA A 432 -2.65 -7.25 12.55
CA ALA A 432 -1.29 -7.75 12.43
C ALA A 432 -1.00 -8.84 13.47
N PHE A 433 -0.18 -9.83 13.11
CA PHE A 433 0.21 -10.89 14.05
C PHE A 433 1.03 -10.37 15.24
N VAL A 434 1.76 -9.28 15.04
CA VAL A 434 2.54 -8.52 16.04
C VAL A 434 2.49 -7.02 15.71
N PRO A 435 2.92 -6.10 16.60
CA PRO A 435 3.05 -4.68 16.27
C PRO A 435 3.92 -4.44 15.02
N GLN A 436 3.57 -3.45 14.21
CA GLN A 436 4.17 -3.26 12.87
C GLN A 436 5.65 -2.85 12.88
N ASN A 437 6.06 -2.14 13.92
CA ASN A 437 7.46 -1.76 14.19
C ASN A 437 8.27 -2.87 14.86
N TYR A 438 7.66 -3.98 15.27
CA TYR A 438 8.30 -4.98 16.13
C TYR A 438 9.64 -5.48 15.59
N PHE A 439 9.67 -5.99 14.35
CA PHE A 439 10.89 -6.49 13.72
C PHE A 439 11.97 -5.41 13.58
N SER A 440 11.58 -4.15 13.38
CA SER A 440 12.54 -3.05 13.28
C SER A 440 13.14 -2.66 14.63
N GLU A 441 12.37 -2.76 15.72
CA GLU A 441 12.83 -2.44 17.08
C GLU A 441 13.83 -3.47 17.61
N VAL A 442 13.61 -4.75 17.30
CA VAL A 442 14.53 -5.84 17.66
C VAL A 442 15.63 -6.07 16.61
N ASN A 443 15.69 -5.21 15.59
CA ASN A 443 16.66 -5.26 14.49
C ASN A 443 16.71 -6.62 13.78
N ALA A 444 15.56 -7.25 13.58
CA ALA A 444 15.43 -8.54 12.93
C ALA A 444 15.84 -8.48 11.45
N LYS A 445 16.57 -9.50 11.01
CA LYS A 445 17.06 -9.67 9.65
C LYS A 445 16.51 -10.97 9.06
N LYS A 446 16.58 -11.08 7.74
CA LYS A 446 16.12 -12.28 7.01
C LYS A 446 16.70 -13.58 7.59
N ASN A 447 18.01 -13.64 7.78
CA ASN A 447 18.69 -14.84 8.30
C ASN A 447 18.22 -15.25 9.69
N ASP A 448 17.77 -14.29 10.52
CA ASP A 448 17.26 -14.61 11.86
C ASP A 448 16.02 -15.50 11.79
N PHE A 449 15.17 -15.30 10.78
CA PHE A 449 13.96 -16.08 10.58
C PHE A 449 14.24 -17.48 10.03
N ASP A 450 15.19 -17.58 9.08
CA ASP A 450 15.64 -18.88 8.56
C ASP A 450 16.20 -19.75 9.70
N ASP A 451 16.96 -19.13 10.62
CA ASP A 451 17.53 -19.78 11.80
C ASP A 451 16.48 -20.20 12.86
N MET A 452 15.24 -19.71 12.79
CA MET A 452 14.17 -20.11 13.73
C MET A 452 13.68 -21.55 13.48
N LEU A 453 13.97 -22.11 12.29
CA LEU A 453 13.54 -23.45 11.88
C LEU A 453 12.03 -23.67 12.09
N ILE A 454 11.21 -22.66 11.76
CA ILE A 454 9.76 -22.70 11.93
C ILE A 454 9.15 -23.57 10.83
N SER A 455 8.28 -24.51 11.23
CA SER A 455 7.40 -25.21 10.30
C SER A 455 6.12 -24.43 10.10
N TRP A 456 5.84 -24.04 8.84
CA TRP A 456 4.61 -23.30 8.48
C TRP A 456 3.33 -24.01 8.96
N ARG A 457 3.21 -25.31 8.69
CA ARG A 457 2.00 -26.08 9.06
C ARG A 457 1.81 -26.13 10.56
N ASP A 458 2.90 -26.29 11.30
CA ASP A 458 2.86 -26.42 12.75
C ASP A 458 2.50 -25.08 13.42
N VAL A 459 3.22 -23.99 13.08
CA VAL A 459 2.94 -22.67 13.66
C VAL A 459 1.55 -22.15 13.26
N SER A 460 1.12 -22.37 12.02
CA SER A 460 -0.20 -21.95 11.54
C SER A 460 -1.30 -22.70 12.28
N SER A 461 -1.19 -24.03 12.42
CA SER A 461 -2.14 -24.84 13.20
C SER A 461 -2.21 -24.38 14.66
N GLN A 462 -1.07 -24.20 15.32
CA GLN A 462 -1.04 -23.73 16.71
C GLN A 462 -1.65 -22.33 16.86
N TYR A 463 -1.38 -21.41 15.91
CA TYR A 463 -1.97 -20.08 15.89
C TYR A 463 -3.49 -20.14 15.77
N PHE A 464 -4.03 -20.87 14.78
CA PHE A 464 -5.49 -20.93 14.58
C PHE A 464 -6.22 -21.75 15.67
N ASN A 465 -5.53 -22.64 16.37
CA ASN A 465 -6.04 -23.31 17.57
C ASN A 465 -6.10 -22.40 18.79
N SER A 466 -5.33 -21.30 18.84
CA SER A 466 -5.39 -20.32 19.93
C SER A 466 -6.56 -19.33 19.79
N VAL A 467 -7.26 -19.34 18.65
CA VAL A 467 -8.48 -18.55 18.42
C VAL A 467 -9.63 -19.14 19.23
N GLN A 468 -10.09 -18.38 20.21
CA GLN A 468 -11.14 -18.78 21.15
C GLN A 468 -12.53 -18.79 20.49
N PRO A 469 -13.56 -19.41 21.11
CA PRO A 469 -14.93 -19.39 20.60
C PRO A 469 -15.56 -18.00 20.47
N ASN A 470 -14.99 -16.93 21.04
CA ASN A 470 -15.44 -15.56 20.79
C ASN A 470 -14.59 -14.82 19.74
N GLY A 471 -13.71 -15.54 19.04
CA GLY A 471 -12.84 -15.03 17.99
C GLY A 471 -11.56 -14.33 18.48
N LEU A 472 -11.35 -14.19 19.79
CA LEU A 472 -10.11 -13.61 20.31
C LEU A 472 -8.94 -14.57 20.18
N VAL A 473 -7.78 -14.05 19.81
CA VAL A 473 -6.54 -14.83 19.75
C VAL A 473 -5.91 -14.86 21.14
N GLU A 474 -5.80 -16.05 21.74
CA GLU A 474 -5.05 -16.23 22.98
C GLU A 474 -3.54 -16.15 22.69
N PRO A 475 -2.79 -15.24 23.36
CA PRO A 475 -1.34 -15.19 23.22
C PRO A 475 -0.70 -16.47 23.75
N GLY A 476 0.33 -16.95 23.07
CA GLY A 476 0.99 -18.20 23.42
C GLY A 476 2.46 -18.21 23.03
N LEU A 477 3.11 -19.34 23.29
CA LEU A 477 4.50 -19.59 22.93
C LEU A 477 4.58 -20.65 21.84
N TYR A 478 5.60 -20.55 20.99
CA TYR A 478 5.96 -21.52 19.97
C TYR A 478 7.41 -21.98 20.20
N THR A 479 7.67 -23.29 20.21
CA THR A 479 9.01 -23.83 20.49
C THR A 479 9.52 -24.64 19.32
N THR A 480 10.75 -24.36 18.91
CA THR A 480 11.52 -25.15 17.95
C THR A 480 12.79 -25.69 18.61
N THR A 481 13.62 -26.39 17.84
CA THR A 481 14.93 -26.83 18.31
C THR A 481 15.91 -25.68 18.57
N THR A 482 15.66 -24.49 18.00
CA THR A 482 16.57 -23.32 18.12
C THR A 482 16.14 -22.34 19.21
N GLY A 483 14.90 -22.42 19.72
CA GLY A 483 14.43 -21.65 20.86
C GLY A 483 12.92 -21.68 21.04
N THR A 484 12.45 -20.86 21.97
CA THR A 484 11.03 -20.59 22.18
C THR A 484 10.76 -19.13 21.85
N TYR A 485 9.59 -18.86 21.26
CA TYR A 485 9.21 -17.58 20.66
C TYR A 485 7.77 -17.24 21.05
N ASP A 486 7.39 -15.97 21.01
CA ASP A 486 5.96 -15.60 21.02
C ASP A 486 5.28 -16.17 19.76
N LEU A 487 4.08 -16.74 19.90
CA LEU A 487 3.37 -17.42 18.81
C LEU A 487 3.04 -16.48 17.64
N GLY A 488 2.74 -15.21 17.91
CA GLY A 488 2.54 -14.20 16.87
C GLY A 488 3.84 -13.80 16.17
N VAL A 489 4.95 -13.69 16.93
CA VAL A 489 6.28 -13.46 16.35
C VAL A 489 6.67 -14.61 15.42
N ALA A 490 6.47 -15.86 15.85
CA ALA A 490 6.73 -17.03 15.02
C ALA A 490 5.85 -17.05 13.77
N MET A 491 4.54 -16.76 13.87
CA MET A 491 3.64 -16.70 12.72
C MET A 491 4.03 -15.60 11.72
N ALA A 492 4.40 -14.41 12.22
CA ALA A 492 4.87 -13.30 11.41
C ALA A 492 6.20 -13.62 10.70
N ALA A 493 7.15 -14.24 11.41
CA ALA A 493 8.42 -14.67 10.85
C ALA A 493 8.23 -15.76 9.79
N ALA A 494 7.39 -16.75 10.06
CA ALA A 494 7.05 -17.82 9.10
C ALA A 494 6.46 -17.25 7.80
N SER A 495 5.59 -16.24 7.91
CA SER A 495 5.01 -15.56 6.73
C SER A 495 6.06 -14.80 5.91
N CYS A 496 7.14 -14.31 6.54
CA CYS A 496 8.24 -13.67 5.83
C CYS A 496 9.00 -14.68 4.97
N ILE A 497 9.38 -15.83 5.55
CA ILE A 497 10.23 -16.82 4.88
C ILE A 497 9.46 -17.82 4.03
N HIS A 498 8.13 -17.87 4.12
CA HIS A 498 7.32 -18.80 3.33
C HIS A 498 7.54 -18.58 1.82
N PRO A 499 7.86 -19.63 1.02
CA PRO A 499 8.24 -19.49 -0.38
C PRO A 499 7.20 -18.78 -1.26
N SER A 500 5.91 -18.99 -0.99
CA SER A 500 4.81 -18.35 -1.72
C SER A 500 4.49 -16.93 -1.23
N HIS A 501 4.88 -16.57 -0.01
CA HIS A 501 4.49 -15.29 0.60
C HIS A 501 5.61 -14.27 0.46
N GLN A 502 6.83 -14.60 0.89
CA GLN A 502 8.02 -13.75 0.78
C GLN A 502 7.77 -12.29 1.22
N GLU A 503 7.28 -12.12 2.45
CA GLU A 503 6.88 -10.80 2.97
C GLU A 503 8.06 -9.92 3.36
N PHE A 504 8.81 -9.50 2.33
CA PHE A 504 9.92 -8.58 2.42
C PHE A 504 9.71 -7.37 1.50
N GLY A 505 10.19 -6.20 1.92
CA GLY A 505 10.21 -5.02 1.07
C GLY A 505 11.11 -5.24 -0.15
N VAL A 506 10.56 -5.13 -1.36
CA VAL A 506 11.29 -5.36 -2.62
C VAL A 506 12.57 -4.51 -2.73
N THR A 507 12.49 -3.23 -2.36
CA THR A 507 13.64 -2.31 -2.42
C THR A 507 14.48 -2.32 -1.15
N SER A 508 13.87 -2.57 0.02
CA SER A 508 14.54 -2.41 1.32
C SER A 508 15.08 -3.71 1.91
N GLY A 509 14.63 -4.86 1.42
CA GLY A 509 14.92 -6.19 1.97
C GLY A 509 14.37 -6.43 3.38
N ARG A 510 13.53 -5.52 3.91
CA ARG A 510 13.07 -5.57 5.30
C ARG A 510 11.88 -6.50 5.46
N PRO A 511 11.79 -7.27 6.56
CA PRO A 511 10.61 -8.05 6.86
C PRO A 511 9.39 -7.16 7.03
N ARG A 512 8.24 -7.68 6.60
CA ARG A 512 6.94 -7.04 6.76
C ARG A 512 6.09 -7.85 7.70
N VAL A 513 5.39 -7.15 8.59
CA VAL A 513 4.42 -7.80 9.46
C VAL A 513 3.09 -7.89 8.72
N VAL A 514 2.67 -9.12 8.47
CA VAL A 514 1.35 -9.43 7.92
C VAL A 514 0.34 -9.75 9.01
N GLY A 515 -0.92 -9.84 8.60
CA GLY A 515 -2.05 -10.13 9.46
C GLY A 515 -3.24 -10.65 8.68
N PHE A 516 -4.41 -10.56 9.29
CA PHE A 516 -5.68 -11.00 8.69
C PHE A 516 -6.22 -10.03 7.65
N PHE A 517 -7.15 -10.49 6.80
CA PHE A 517 -8.01 -9.60 6.04
C PHE A 517 -8.92 -8.84 7.00
N ASP A 518 -8.97 -7.52 6.85
CA ASP A 518 -9.61 -6.63 7.80
C ASP A 518 -10.94 -6.10 7.27
N CYS A 519 -12.06 -6.73 7.65
CA CYS A 519 -13.37 -6.27 7.22
C CYS A 519 -13.80 -4.95 7.86
N VAL A 520 -13.24 -4.58 9.02
CA VAL A 520 -13.62 -3.36 9.73
C VAL A 520 -13.06 -2.15 8.99
N ALA A 521 -11.76 -2.16 8.71
CA ALA A 521 -11.10 -1.14 7.91
C ALA A 521 -11.59 -1.13 6.45
N GLN A 522 -11.88 -2.29 5.88
CA GLN A 522 -12.43 -2.39 4.53
C GLN A 522 -13.82 -1.76 4.41
N ALA A 523 -14.67 -1.84 5.44
CA ALA A 523 -16.00 -1.23 5.42
C ALA A 523 -15.93 0.30 5.32
N GLU A 524 -15.01 0.94 6.06
CA GLU A 524 -14.79 2.39 5.96
C GLU A 524 -14.25 2.77 4.57
N LEU A 525 -13.29 2.01 4.04
CA LEU A 525 -12.78 2.22 2.68
C LEU A 525 -13.91 2.16 1.65
N ILE A 526 -14.79 1.16 1.73
CA ILE A 526 -15.93 1.01 0.80
C ILE A 526 -16.85 2.23 0.88
N SER A 527 -17.12 2.73 2.10
CA SER A 527 -17.89 3.96 2.30
C SER A 527 -17.21 5.18 1.67
N ALA A 528 -15.88 5.27 1.75
CA ALA A 528 -15.11 6.41 1.28
C ALA A 528 -14.78 6.38 -0.24
N GLN A 529 -14.57 5.21 -0.83
CA GLN A 529 -14.02 5.04 -2.19
C GLN A 529 -14.84 4.15 -3.11
N GLY A 530 -15.86 3.46 -2.59
CA GLY A 530 -16.73 2.58 -3.34
C GLY A 530 -16.38 1.09 -3.22
N PRO A 531 -17.24 0.21 -3.75
CA PRO A 531 -17.26 -1.20 -3.36
C PRO A 531 -16.36 -2.12 -4.18
N TYR A 532 -15.94 -1.73 -5.39
CA TYR A 532 -15.16 -2.62 -6.24
C TYR A 532 -13.78 -2.86 -5.65
N CYS A 533 -13.42 -4.13 -5.52
CA CYS A 533 -12.18 -4.58 -4.92
C CYS A 533 -11.57 -5.69 -5.78
N SER A 534 -10.28 -5.59 -6.06
CA SER A 534 -9.45 -6.65 -6.61
C SER A 534 -8.59 -7.19 -5.48
N ILE A 535 -8.64 -8.51 -5.26
CA ILE A 535 -7.88 -9.19 -4.22
C ILE A 535 -6.72 -9.93 -4.87
N SER A 536 -5.51 -9.46 -4.61
CA SER A 536 -4.28 -10.07 -5.12
C SER A 536 -3.75 -11.17 -4.21
N ALA A 537 -2.81 -11.97 -4.74
CA ALA A 537 -2.12 -13.04 -4.02
C ALA A 537 -3.07 -14.06 -3.37
N PHE A 538 -4.21 -14.30 -4.01
CA PHE A 538 -5.23 -15.22 -3.54
C PHE A 538 -4.72 -16.68 -3.49
N ASP A 539 -3.77 -17.00 -4.35
CA ASP A 539 -3.03 -18.28 -4.40
C ASP A 539 -2.26 -18.59 -3.10
N ARG A 540 -1.95 -17.59 -2.28
CA ARG A 540 -1.32 -17.84 -0.97
C ARG A 540 -2.22 -18.54 0.03
N GLY A 541 -3.53 -18.51 -0.19
CA GLY A 541 -4.48 -19.30 0.57
C GLY A 541 -4.36 -20.80 0.32
N ASP A 542 -3.69 -21.22 -0.77
CA ASP A 542 -3.36 -22.61 -1.05
C ASP A 542 -2.46 -23.21 0.05
N ASP A 543 -1.80 -22.38 0.87
CA ASP A 543 -0.92 -22.82 1.96
C ASP A 543 -1.66 -22.98 3.31
N TYR A 544 -2.94 -22.61 3.39
CA TYR A 544 -3.70 -22.56 4.66
C TYR A 544 -4.70 -23.72 4.79
N ASP A 545 -4.68 -24.36 5.97
CA ASP A 545 -5.72 -25.30 6.42
C ASP A 545 -6.95 -24.55 6.96
N GLU A 546 -6.70 -23.53 7.78
CA GLU A 546 -7.69 -22.56 8.25
C GLU A 546 -7.19 -21.15 7.92
N TYR A 547 -8.13 -20.25 7.67
CA TYR A 547 -7.87 -18.87 7.36
C TYR A 547 -8.67 -17.94 8.28
N GLY A 548 -8.10 -16.78 8.64
CA GLY A 548 -8.71 -15.83 9.56
C GLY A 548 -9.17 -14.56 8.85
N VAL A 549 -10.41 -14.15 9.12
CA VAL A 549 -10.97 -12.86 8.70
C VAL A 549 -11.32 -12.05 9.94
N CYS A 550 -10.80 -10.83 10.06
CA CYS A 550 -11.17 -9.95 11.16
C CYS A 550 -12.54 -9.32 10.89
N VAL A 551 -13.50 -9.57 11.80
CA VAL A 551 -14.89 -9.10 11.68
C VAL A 551 -15.22 -7.93 12.61
N ALA A 552 -14.44 -7.75 13.67
CA ALA A 552 -14.57 -6.67 14.63
C ALA A 552 -13.25 -6.48 15.38
N TYR A 553 -13.12 -5.36 16.07
CA TYR A 553 -12.09 -5.16 17.09
C TYR A 553 -12.71 -5.08 18.47
N VAL A 554 -11.93 -5.42 19.49
CA VAL A 554 -12.21 -5.08 20.89
C VAL A 554 -11.09 -4.21 21.45
N TYR A 555 -11.44 -3.07 22.03
CA TYR A 555 -10.46 -2.22 22.69
C TYR A 555 -10.02 -2.83 24.03
N SER A 556 -8.71 -2.85 24.27
CA SER A 556 -8.12 -3.28 25.54
C SER A 556 -6.74 -2.66 25.76
N HIS A 557 -6.63 -1.75 26.73
CA HIS A 557 -5.34 -1.20 27.15
C HIS A 557 -4.66 -2.13 28.19
N PRO A 558 -3.34 -2.36 28.14
CA PRO A 558 -2.61 -3.24 29.06
C PRO A 558 -2.67 -2.81 30.52
N GLU A 559 -2.92 -1.53 30.77
CA GLU A 559 -3.13 -0.96 32.11
C GLU A 559 -4.62 -0.72 32.44
N GLY A 560 -5.55 -1.07 31.55
CA GLY A 560 -6.99 -0.86 31.75
C GLY A 560 -7.45 0.59 31.61
N ARG A 561 -6.63 1.49 31.03
CA ARG A 561 -6.99 2.88 30.80
C ARG A 561 -8.13 3.01 29.79
N SER A 562 -9.07 3.90 30.07
CA SER A 562 -10.04 4.38 29.09
C SER A 562 -9.43 5.49 28.24
N MET A 563 -9.81 5.57 26.97
CA MET A 563 -9.36 6.63 26.07
C MET A 563 -10.56 7.25 25.33
N VAL A 564 -10.41 8.46 24.81
CA VAL A 564 -11.48 9.15 24.10
C VAL A 564 -11.03 9.43 22.67
N SER A 565 -11.91 9.15 21.70
CA SER A 565 -11.69 9.46 20.29
C SER A 565 -12.99 9.90 19.65
N ASN A 566 -12.97 11.03 18.94
CA ASN A 566 -14.15 11.62 18.28
C ASN A 566 -15.37 11.75 19.22
N GLY A 567 -15.14 12.10 20.49
CA GLY A 567 -16.18 12.24 21.51
C GLY A 567 -16.73 10.91 22.07
N ARG A 568 -16.27 9.76 21.59
CA ARG A 568 -16.62 8.43 22.13
C ARG A 568 -15.54 7.96 23.12
N THR A 569 -15.97 7.53 24.30
CA THR A 569 -15.12 6.85 25.28
C THR A 569 -14.97 5.38 24.91
N PHE A 570 -13.73 4.88 24.97
CA PHE A 570 -13.35 3.50 24.76
C PHE A 570 -12.81 2.93 26.07
N GLU A 571 -13.59 2.04 26.66
CA GLU A 571 -13.23 1.25 27.84
C GLU A 571 -12.94 -0.19 27.43
N SER A 572 -12.21 -0.94 28.25
CA SER A 572 -11.85 -2.32 27.94
C SER A 572 -13.11 -3.14 27.65
N GLY A 573 -13.13 -3.84 26.51
CA GLY A 573 -14.30 -4.58 26.05
C GLY A 573 -15.19 -3.82 25.05
N CYS A 574 -14.94 -2.53 24.79
CA CYS A 574 -15.64 -1.78 23.73
C CYS A 574 -15.40 -2.43 22.36
N ILE A 575 -16.47 -2.81 21.68
CA ILE A 575 -16.43 -3.46 20.37
C ILE A 575 -16.56 -2.40 19.26
N ILE A 576 -15.79 -2.57 18.20
CA ILE A 576 -15.83 -1.79 16.96
C ILE A 576 -16.09 -2.75 15.81
N ARG A 577 -17.25 -2.62 15.16
CA ARG A 577 -17.68 -3.50 14.06
C ARG A 577 -17.43 -2.86 12.70
N ALA A 578 -17.48 -3.67 11.65
CA ALA A 578 -17.57 -3.16 10.30
C ALA A 578 -18.79 -2.24 10.14
N GLY A 579 -18.55 -1.00 9.69
CA GLY A 579 -19.57 0.05 9.57
C GLY A 579 -19.69 0.97 10.80
N ASP A 580 -19.07 0.63 11.93
CA ASP A 580 -18.94 1.58 13.04
C ASP A 580 -17.92 2.67 12.70
N PRO A 581 -18.06 3.89 13.27
CA PRO A 581 -17.04 4.92 13.15
C PRO A 581 -15.68 4.43 13.68
N LEU A 582 -14.67 4.41 12.80
CA LEU A 582 -13.31 4.04 13.19
C LEU A 582 -12.69 5.13 14.08
N PRO A 583 -12.06 4.75 15.22
CA PRO A 583 -11.39 5.71 16.07
C PRO A 583 -10.03 6.11 15.50
N THR A 584 -9.39 7.07 16.16
CA THR A 584 -8.00 7.48 15.89
C THR A 584 -7.02 6.33 16.14
N GLN A 585 -5.86 6.40 15.48
CA GLN A 585 -4.77 5.44 15.62
C GLN A 585 -4.44 5.07 17.07
N ALA A 586 -4.38 6.04 18.00
CA ALA A 586 -4.06 5.77 19.41
C ALA A 586 -5.00 4.75 20.09
N ILE A 587 -6.29 4.72 19.69
CA ILE A 587 -7.23 3.67 20.15
C ILE A 587 -6.93 2.34 19.45
N LEU A 588 -6.69 2.39 18.14
CA LEU A 588 -6.43 1.21 17.31
C LEU A 588 -5.15 0.47 17.70
N GLU A 589 -4.13 1.15 18.24
CA GLU A 589 -2.93 0.51 18.80
C GLU A 589 -3.24 -0.42 19.98
N ASN A 590 -4.38 -0.21 20.63
CA ASN A 590 -4.85 -0.99 21.78
C ASN A 590 -6.02 -1.92 21.42
N CYS A 591 -6.37 -2.04 20.14
CA CYS A 591 -7.43 -2.92 19.67
C CYS A 591 -6.91 -4.33 19.42
N GLN A 592 -7.64 -5.33 19.92
CA GLN A 592 -7.42 -6.74 19.61
C GLN A 592 -8.43 -7.18 18.54
N PRO A 593 -8.02 -7.97 17.54
CA PRO A 593 -8.93 -8.38 16.48
C PRO A 593 -9.81 -9.54 16.95
N ILE A 594 -11.07 -9.53 16.53
CA ILE A 594 -12.00 -10.65 16.66
C ILE A 594 -12.02 -11.37 15.30
N ILE A 595 -11.52 -12.60 15.29
CA ILE A 595 -11.24 -13.39 14.10
C ILE A 595 -12.32 -14.44 13.88
N LYS A 596 -12.90 -14.43 12.69
CA LYS A 596 -13.67 -15.55 12.17
C LYS A 596 -12.74 -16.51 11.45
N LYS A 597 -12.73 -17.76 11.88
CA LYS A 597 -12.07 -18.84 11.14
C LYS A 597 -12.95 -19.30 9.98
N VAL A 598 -12.34 -19.49 8.83
CA VAL A 598 -12.94 -20.12 7.66
C VAL A 598 -12.02 -21.24 7.19
N SER A 599 -12.58 -22.24 6.52
CA SER A 599 -11.77 -23.30 5.91
C SER A 599 -10.85 -22.70 4.84
N GLY A 600 -9.58 -23.08 4.88
CA GLY A 600 -8.67 -22.87 3.77
C GLY A 600 -9.02 -23.80 2.60
N TRP A 601 -8.26 -23.69 1.52
CA TRP A 601 -8.50 -24.44 0.28
C TRP A 601 -7.24 -25.13 -0.24
N ARG A 602 -6.30 -25.48 0.65
CA ARG A 602 -5.10 -26.23 0.29
C ARG A 602 -5.41 -27.51 -0.48
N ASP A 603 -6.48 -28.21 -0.12
CA ASP A 603 -6.85 -29.48 -0.75
C ASP A 603 -7.51 -29.27 -2.14
N THR A 604 -7.86 -28.04 -2.48
CA THR A 604 -8.36 -27.60 -3.80
C THR A 604 -7.66 -26.30 -4.23
N PRO A 605 -6.33 -26.36 -4.46
CA PRO A 605 -5.51 -25.15 -4.60
C PRO A 605 -5.85 -24.41 -5.89
N ILE A 606 -6.00 -23.09 -5.80
CA ILE A 606 -6.44 -22.24 -6.91
C ILE A 606 -5.34 -22.15 -7.98
N TYR A 607 -4.07 -22.18 -7.56
CA TYR A 607 -2.95 -22.21 -8.50
C TYR A 607 -3.00 -23.44 -9.42
N ALA A 608 -3.52 -24.58 -8.97
CA ALA A 608 -3.63 -25.77 -9.80
C ALA A 608 -4.75 -25.68 -10.84
N VAL A 609 -5.76 -24.84 -10.61
CA VAL A 609 -6.89 -24.63 -11.52
C VAL A 609 -6.53 -23.69 -12.67
N LEU A 610 -5.67 -22.69 -12.43
CA LEU A 610 -5.29 -21.66 -13.43
C LEU A 610 -4.27 -22.13 -14.50
N ILE A 611 -3.71 -23.33 -14.37
CA ILE A 611 -2.69 -23.89 -15.28
C ILE A 611 -3.19 -25.18 -15.96
N GLY A 612 -4.40 -25.63 -15.61
CA GLY A 612 -5.15 -26.64 -16.35
C GLY A 612 -5.93 -26.00 -17.49
#